data_AF-A0A925LUJ7-F1
#
_entry.id   AF-A0A925LUJ7-F1
#
_cell.length_a   1.000
_cell.length_b   1.000
_cell.length_c   1.000
_cell.angle_alpha   90.00
_cell.angle_beta   90.00
_cell.angle_gamma   90.00
#
_symmetry.space_group_name_H-M   'P 1'
#
loop_
_entity.id
_entity.type
_entity.pdbx_description
1 polymer ?
#
loop_
_entity_poly.entity_id
_entity_poly.type
_entity_poly.pdbx_seq_one_letter_code
_entity_poly.pdbx_strand_id
1 'polypeptide(L)'
;MKPCRLREMLLPWIELFTQLPDRKSTFIVIVVLFAGCSKSTVPNSRPSNPSTAPKSIVDESTSSSVESRSPTEPSLPGIVRWETVPPLMHDVAIMESVFWEPADTISLRSQIFNTPAINGSHVLEIGTGSGLVSLCCLQAGAAHVVATDLNPKAVQNVRFNAADYGGDQRLEARLVPRRNPGAWSVIKPDERFDFIISNPPWENEKPKSVAEFALYDPDFLLLDSLVTGARDRLRPGGKMWLVYGCVTAIRRIEILALKERLQFVQLDERSLDELPEVFLPGMLLELSLPRAYTDNINFDQQE
;
A
#
# COMPACT_ATOMS: atom_id res chain seq x y z
N MET A 1 -44.82 -7.52 -18.53
CA MET A 1 -44.06 -8.49 -17.72
C MET A 1 -44.11 -9.86 -18.37
N LYS A 2 -42.95 -10.41 -18.76
CA LYS A 2 -42.67 -11.85 -19.00
C LYS A 2 -41.18 -12.05 -18.66
N PRO A 3 -40.75 -13.22 -18.15
CA PRO A 3 -39.42 -13.37 -17.56
C PRO A 3 -38.32 -13.39 -18.62
N CYS A 4 -37.16 -12.79 -18.31
CA CYS A 4 -36.02 -12.76 -19.23
C CYS A 4 -35.23 -14.08 -19.17
N ARG A 5 -34.88 -14.62 -20.34
CA ARG A 5 -34.10 -15.86 -20.49
C ARG A 5 -32.62 -15.63 -20.14
N LEU A 6 -32.27 -15.70 -18.86
CA LEU A 6 -30.85 -15.77 -18.44
C LEU A 6 -30.34 -17.22 -18.26
N ARG A 7 -31.25 -18.19 -18.13
CA ARG A 7 -30.90 -19.58 -17.78
C ARG A 7 -30.47 -20.46 -18.96
N GLU A 8 -30.83 -20.10 -20.19
CA GLU A 8 -30.54 -20.87 -21.41
C GLU A 8 -29.15 -20.55 -22.02
N MET A 9 -28.53 -19.42 -21.66
CA MET A 9 -27.22 -19.01 -22.21
C MET A 9 -25.99 -19.62 -21.52
N LEU A 10 -26.16 -20.25 -20.34
CA LEU A 10 -25.04 -20.73 -19.51
C LEU A 10 -24.95 -22.27 -19.42
N LEU A 11 -25.99 -22.99 -19.83
CA LEU A 11 -26.01 -24.47 -19.81
C LEU A 11 -24.91 -25.14 -20.67
N PRO A 12 -24.59 -24.68 -21.89
CA PRO A 12 -23.55 -25.33 -22.72
C PRO A 12 -22.13 -25.26 -22.14
N TRP A 13 -21.88 -24.33 -21.22
CA TRP A 13 -20.56 -24.13 -20.63
C TRP A 13 -20.35 -24.99 -19.37
N ILE A 14 -21.41 -25.25 -18.60
CA ILE A 14 -21.34 -26.03 -17.35
C ILE A 14 -20.93 -27.49 -17.63
N GLU A 15 -21.39 -28.09 -18.72
CA GLU A 15 -21.03 -29.46 -19.10
C GLU A 15 -19.59 -29.60 -19.65
N LEU A 16 -18.96 -28.50 -20.09
CA LEU A 16 -17.57 -28.51 -20.56
C LEU A 16 -16.57 -28.53 -19.38
N PHE A 17 -16.98 -28.07 -18.19
CA PHE A 17 -16.11 -27.99 -17.01
C PHE A 17 -16.03 -29.29 -16.18
N THR A 18 -16.91 -30.27 -16.42
CA THR A 18 -16.94 -31.53 -15.65
C THR A 18 -16.03 -32.63 -16.22
N GLN A 19 -15.37 -32.42 -17.37
CA GLN A 19 -14.56 -33.43 -18.06
C GLN A 19 -13.03 -33.14 -18.07
N LEU A 20 -12.56 -32.07 -17.42
CA LEU A 20 -11.13 -31.72 -17.41
C LEU A 20 -10.37 -32.49 -16.29
N PRO A 21 -9.25 -33.20 -16.57
CA PRO A 21 -8.68 -34.16 -15.61
C PRO A 21 -7.79 -33.57 -14.50
N ASP A 22 -7.45 -32.28 -14.53
CA ASP A 22 -6.46 -31.69 -13.61
C ASP A 22 -6.88 -30.29 -13.12
N ARG A 23 -6.79 -30.07 -11.80
CA ARG A 23 -7.23 -28.85 -11.11
C ARG A 23 -6.20 -27.71 -11.11
N LYS A 24 -5.01 -27.89 -11.69
CA LYS A 24 -3.91 -26.90 -11.59
C LYS A 24 -3.85 -25.83 -12.69
N SER A 25 -4.70 -25.89 -13.73
CA SER A 25 -4.65 -24.94 -14.87
C SER A 25 -5.83 -23.96 -14.96
N THR A 26 -6.86 -24.08 -14.12
CA THR A 26 -8.13 -23.34 -14.29
C THR A 26 -8.07 -21.86 -13.85
N PHE A 27 -7.08 -21.47 -13.04
CA PHE A 27 -7.04 -20.12 -12.44
C PHE A 27 -6.60 -18.99 -13.39
N ILE A 28 -5.86 -19.30 -14.46
CA ILE A 28 -5.24 -18.28 -15.33
C ILE A 28 -6.24 -17.59 -16.27
N VAL A 29 -7.41 -18.19 -16.52
CA VAL A 29 -8.35 -17.71 -17.57
C VAL A 29 -9.36 -16.66 -17.06
N ILE A 30 -9.60 -16.56 -15.75
CA ILE A 30 -10.69 -15.74 -15.20
C ILE A 30 -10.39 -14.23 -15.19
N VAL A 31 -9.12 -13.82 -15.18
CA VAL A 31 -8.71 -12.41 -15.03
C VAL A 31 -8.86 -11.58 -16.32
N VAL A 32 -9.01 -12.21 -17.49
CA VAL A 32 -8.90 -11.51 -18.80
C VAL A 32 -10.24 -10.95 -19.34
N LEU A 33 -11.39 -11.26 -18.73
CA LEU A 33 -12.71 -11.02 -19.35
C LEU A 33 -13.52 -9.79 -18.86
N PHE A 34 -12.95 -8.89 -18.05
CA PHE A 34 -13.64 -7.67 -17.59
C PHE A 34 -13.07 -6.33 -18.10
N ALA A 35 -12.19 -6.35 -19.10
CA ALA A 35 -11.64 -5.14 -19.73
C ALA A 35 -12.04 -5.03 -21.22
N GLY A 36 -13.31 -4.70 -21.51
CA GLY A 36 -13.71 -4.56 -22.91
C GLY A 36 -15.16 -4.23 -23.23
N CYS A 37 -15.65 -3.01 -22.90
CA CYS A 37 -16.56 -2.23 -23.76
C CYS A 37 -16.94 -0.87 -23.17
N SER A 38 -16.53 0.22 -23.83
CA SER A 38 -17.26 1.51 -23.85
C SER A 38 -16.59 2.47 -24.86
N LYS A 39 -17.01 2.38 -26.13
CA LYS A 39 -16.84 3.48 -27.10
C LYS A 39 -18.22 4.05 -27.39
N SER A 40 -18.47 5.29 -26.99
CA SER A 40 -19.69 6.04 -27.33
C SER A 40 -19.34 7.11 -28.37
N THR A 41 -19.93 7.00 -29.55
CA THR A 41 -19.83 7.99 -30.63
C THR A 41 -21.00 8.95 -30.58
N VAL A 42 -20.74 10.26 -30.59
CA VAL A 42 -21.77 11.30 -30.79
C VAL A 42 -21.49 12.03 -32.11
N PRO A 43 -22.47 12.12 -33.04
CA PRO A 43 -22.26 12.74 -34.34
C PRO A 43 -22.47 14.26 -34.32
N ASN A 44 -21.90 14.90 -35.34
CA ASN A 44 -21.80 16.36 -35.51
C ASN A 44 -23.00 16.91 -36.30
N SER A 45 -23.58 18.05 -35.90
CA SER A 45 -24.44 18.86 -36.78
C SER A 45 -24.53 20.35 -36.38
N ARG A 46 -24.28 21.24 -37.36
CA ARG A 46 -24.65 22.67 -37.41
C ARG A 46 -25.55 22.87 -38.64
N PRO A 47 -26.56 23.77 -38.63
CA PRO A 47 -26.39 25.22 -38.87
C PRO A 47 -26.80 26.09 -37.64
N SER A 48 -26.86 27.44 -37.63
CA SER A 48 -26.43 28.52 -38.55
C SER A 48 -26.26 29.86 -37.77
N ASN A 49 -25.76 30.90 -38.45
CA ASN A 49 -25.69 32.31 -38.02
C ASN A 49 -26.85 33.15 -38.64
N PRO A 50 -26.99 34.49 -38.42
CA PRO A 50 -26.24 35.44 -37.56
C PRO A 50 -27.12 36.37 -36.67
N SER A 51 -26.51 37.21 -35.80
CA SER A 51 -26.72 38.70 -35.77
C SER A 51 -26.05 39.42 -34.56
N THR A 52 -25.44 40.58 -34.84
CA THR A 52 -25.23 41.78 -33.97
C THR A 52 -24.66 41.66 -32.54
N ALA A 53 -23.46 42.23 -32.36
CA ALA A 53 -22.97 42.85 -31.12
C ALA A 53 -23.55 44.30 -30.98
N PRO A 54 -23.40 45.08 -29.87
CA PRO A 54 -22.13 45.27 -29.15
C PRO A 54 -22.11 45.58 -27.62
N LYS A 55 -20.88 45.49 -27.06
CA LYS A 55 -20.27 46.23 -25.93
C LYS A 55 -20.55 45.86 -24.45
N SER A 56 -19.40 45.66 -23.77
CA SER A 56 -19.04 45.96 -22.37
C SER A 56 -19.85 45.34 -21.22
N ILE A 57 -19.15 44.59 -20.35
CA ILE A 57 -18.67 45.09 -19.03
C ILE A 57 -17.55 44.16 -18.52
N VAL A 58 -16.77 44.66 -17.56
CA VAL A 58 -15.62 44.00 -16.91
C VAL A 58 -16.10 42.89 -15.97
N ASP A 59 -15.34 41.80 -15.80
CA ASP A 59 -15.29 41.09 -14.51
C ASP A 59 -13.97 40.31 -14.36
N GLU A 60 -13.40 40.39 -13.15
CA GLU A 60 -12.22 39.63 -12.76
C GLU A 60 -12.59 38.19 -12.44
N SER A 61 -11.83 37.24 -12.99
CA SER A 61 -11.73 35.90 -12.38
C SER A 61 -10.33 35.35 -12.61
N THR A 62 -9.53 35.38 -11.55
CA THR A 62 -8.27 34.64 -11.47
C THR A 62 -8.59 33.14 -11.45
N SER A 63 -8.64 32.51 -12.62
CA SER A 63 -8.61 31.05 -12.69
C SER A 63 -7.21 30.58 -12.35
N SER A 64 -7.06 29.96 -11.18
CA SER A 64 -5.91 29.11 -10.88
C SER A 64 -6.00 27.88 -11.78
N SER A 65 -5.50 28.03 -13.00
CA SER A 65 -5.28 26.89 -13.89
C SER A 65 -4.30 25.95 -13.20
N VAL A 66 -4.78 24.74 -12.89
CA VAL A 66 -3.89 23.63 -12.53
C VAL A 66 -3.09 23.33 -13.80
N GLU A 67 -1.87 23.85 -13.87
CA GLU A 67 -0.96 23.52 -14.95
C GLU A 67 -0.62 22.03 -14.87
N SER A 68 -1.29 21.24 -15.71
CA SER A 68 -0.88 19.87 -16.01
C SER A 68 0.56 19.93 -16.52
N ARG A 69 1.52 19.42 -15.73
CA ARG A 69 2.94 19.39 -16.11
C ARG A 69 3.08 18.77 -17.49
N SER A 70 3.59 19.56 -18.43
CA SER A 70 4.03 19.02 -19.71
C SER A 70 5.23 18.07 -19.47
N PRO A 71 5.37 16.97 -20.24
CA PRO A 71 6.43 15.99 -20.02
C PRO A 71 7.78 16.52 -20.55
N THR A 72 8.41 17.42 -19.79
CA THR A 72 9.72 18.01 -20.10
C THR A 72 10.72 18.01 -18.95
N GLU A 73 10.35 17.50 -17.76
CA GLU A 73 11.34 17.11 -16.76
C GLU A 73 12.07 15.83 -17.20
N PRO A 74 13.37 15.68 -16.89
CA PRO A 74 14.16 14.54 -17.33
C PRO A 74 13.66 13.27 -16.63
N SER A 75 12.96 12.41 -17.38
CA SER A 75 12.58 11.08 -16.90
C SER A 75 13.84 10.32 -16.48
N LEU A 76 13.91 9.90 -15.22
CA LEU A 76 14.99 9.03 -14.77
C LEU A 76 14.96 7.75 -15.62
N PRO A 77 16.11 7.32 -16.18
CA PRO A 77 16.16 6.13 -17.03
C PRO A 77 15.71 4.89 -16.23
N GLY A 78 14.62 4.29 -16.67
CA GLY A 78 14.02 3.10 -16.07
C GLY A 78 12.61 3.30 -15.50
N ILE A 79 11.97 4.48 -15.61
CA ILE A 79 10.51 4.59 -15.39
C ILE A 79 9.79 3.88 -16.54
N VAL A 80 8.92 2.93 -16.22
CA VAL A 80 8.17 2.09 -17.19
C VAL A 80 6.67 2.40 -17.22
N ARG A 81 6.12 3.03 -16.18
CA ARG A 81 4.69 3.39 -16.07
C ARG A 81 4.50 4.61 -15.17
N TRP A 82 3.39 5.32 -15.37
CA TRP A 82 2.85 6.35 -14.47
C TRP A 82 1.42 5.98 -14.10
N GLU A 83 1.02 6.19 -12.85
CA GLU A 83 -0.25 5.73 -12.29
C GLU A 83 -0.89 6.77 -11.37
N THR A 84 -2.12 7.20 -11.69
CA THR A 84 -2.93 8.02 -10.79
C THR A 84 -3.55 7.13 -9.70
N VAL A 85 -3.21 7.36 -8.44
CA VAL A 85 -3.71 6.54 -7.31
C VAL A 85 -4.40 7.41 -6.25
N PRO A 86 -5.74 7.58 -6.31
CA PRO A 86 -6.48 8.34 -5.31
C PRO A 86 -6.26 7.80 -3.87
N PRO A 87 -6.22 8.69 -2.85
CA PRO A 87 -6.40 10.14 -2.93
C PRO A 87 -5.08 10.92 -3.11
N LEU A 88 -4.02 10.32 -3.70
CA LEU A 88 -2.77 11.05 -3.94
C LEU A 88 -2.97 12.19 -4.93
N MET A 89 -2.33 13.34 -4.65
CA MET A 89 -2.38 14.55 -5.47
C MET A 89 -1.46 14.53 -6.70
N HIS A 90 -0.54 13.56 -6.79
CA HIS A 90 0.40 13.38 -7.89
C HIS A 90 0.37 11.94 -8.40
N ASP A 91 0.71 11.76 -9.67
CA ASP A 91 0.87 10.43 -10.27
C ASP A 91 2.13 9.75 -9.73
N VAL A 92 2.05 8.45 -9.53
CA VAL A 92 3.15 7.61 -9.04
C VAL A 92 3.90 7.05 -10.25
N ALA A 93 5.18 7.42 -10.42
CA ALA A 93 6.04 6.75 -11.38
C ALA A 93 6.43 5.37 -10.87
N ILE A 94 6.47 4.38 -11.76
CA ILE A 94 6.89 3.00 -11.48
C ILE A 94 8.14 2.69 -12.29
N MET A 95 9.21 2.30 -11.61
CA MET A 95 10.47 1.90 -12.24
C MET A 95 10.52 0.40 -12.54
N GLU A 96 11.33 0.02 -13.52
CA GLU A 96 11.64 -1.37 -13.85
C GLU A 96 12.07 -2.16 -12.59
N SER A 97 11.60 -3.41 -12.48
CA SER A 97 11.79 -4.35 -11.36
C SER A 97 11.15 -3.96 -10.02
N VAL A 98 10.47 -2.81 -9.93
CA VAL A 98 9.72 -2.41 -8.73
C VAL A 98 8.35 -3.07 -8.76
N PHE A 99 7.95 -3.67 -7.63
CA PHE A 99 6.64 -4.30 -7.50
C PHE A 99 5.52 -3.26 -7.54
N TRP A 100 4.40 -3.63 -8.16
CA TRP A 100 3.24 -2.76 -8.29
C TRP A 100 1.93 -3.56 -8.31
N GLU A 101 1.26 -3.57 -7.16
CA GLU A 101 -0.16 -3.87 -7.05
C GLU A 101 -0.79 -2.89 -6.03
N PRO A 102 -1.39 -1.78 -6.48
CA PRO A 102 -1.94 -0.77 -5.56
C PRO A 102 -3.18 -1.28 -4.81
N ALA A 103 -3.84 -2.36 -5.26
CA ALA A 103 -4.98 -2.95 -4.56
C ALA A 103 -4.60 -3.53 -3.18
N ASP A 104 -3.42 -4.13 -3.05
CA ASP A 104 -2.97 -4.80 -1.83
C ASP A 104 -2.78 -3.84 -0.64
N THR A 105 -2.62 -2.54 -0.92
CA THR A 105 -2.38 -1.51 0.10
C THR A 105 -3.62 -0.69 0.48
N ILE A 106 -4.82 -0.99 -0.04
CA ILE A 106 -6.03 -0.15 0.15
C ILE A 106 -6.38 0.06 1.63
N SER A 107 -6.36 -1.00 2.44
CA SER A 107 -6.68 -0.94 3.88
C SER A 107 -5.67 -0.06 4.63
N LEU A 108 -4.39 -0.25 4.37
CA LEU A 108 -3.29 0.48 5.00
C LEU A 108 -3.25 1.96 4.57
N ARG A 109 -3.48 2.27 3.29
CA ARG A 109 -3.64 3.65 2.80
C ARG A 109 -4.84 4.34 3.44
N SER A 110 -5.96 3.63 3.57
CA SER A 110 -7.15 4.16 4.26
C SER A 110 -6.86 4.44 5.74
N GLN A 111 -6.15 3.54 6.42
CA GLN A 111 -5.76 3.70 7.81
C GLN A 111 -4.85 4.93 8.03
N ILE A 112 -3.90 5.19 7.12
CA ILE A 112 -3.04 6.38 7.15
C ILE A 112 -3.88 7.66 7.11
N PHE A 113 -4.76 7.82 6.13
CA PHE A 113 -5.57 9.03 5.98
C PHE A 113 -6.65 9.18 7.08
N ASN A 114 -7.11 8.08 7.67
CA ASN A 114 -8.07 8.09 8.78
C ASN A 114 -7.42 8.23 10.17
N THR A 115 -6.09 8.33 10.28
CA THR A 115 -5.37 8.47 11.55
C THR A 115 -4.75 9.87 11.69
N PRO A 116 -5.39 10.81 12.42
CA PRO A 116 -4.87 12.18 12.58
C PRO A 116 -3.46 12.26 13.17
N ALA A 117 -3.06 11.26 13.96
CA ALA A 117 -1.73 11.17 14.57
C ALA A 117 -0.59 10.92 13.56
N ILE A 118 -0.87 10.62 12.28
CA ILE A 118 0.16 10.60 11.23
C ILE A 118 0.72 12.01 11.00
N ASN A 119 -0.08 13.06 11.16
CA ASN A 119 0.39 14.44 11.02
C ASN A 119 1.43 14.77 12.11
N GLY A 120 2.60 15.25 11.70
CA GLY A 120 3.74 15.52 12.59
C GLY A 120 4.54 14.28 13.03
N SER A 121 4.18 13.07 12.58
CA SER A 121 4.82 11.83 13.03
C SER A 121 6.15 11.51 12.34
N HIS A 122 6.96 10.66 12.98
CA HIS A 122 8.09 9.96 12.37
C HIS A 122 7.65 8.54 12.00
N VAL A 123 7.68 8.23 10.70
CA VAL A 123 7.27 6.94 10.13
C VAL A 123 8.51 6.16 9.65
N LEU A 124 8.48 4.84 9.81
CA LEU A 124 9.36 3.91 9.11
C LEU A 124 8.52 3.01 8.20
N GLU A 125 8.83 2.99 6.89
CA GLU A 125 8.30 2.00 5.95
C GLU A 125 9.34 0.92 5.64
N ILE A 126 8.93 -0.34 5.69
CA ILE A 126 9.77 -1.50 5.36
C ILE A 126 9.19 -2.22 4.15
N GLY A 127 9.99 -2.33 3.08
CA GLY A 127 9.55 -2.83 1.77
C GLY A 127 8.80 -1.77 0.96
N THR A 128 9.41 -0.58 0.81
CA THR A 128 8.71 0.60 0.25
C THR A 128 8.30 0.48 -1.22
N GLY A 129 8.96 -0.36 -2.02
CA GLY A 129 8.61 -0.57 -3.42
C GLY A 129 8.63 0.72 -4.24
N SER A 130 7.47 1.11 -4.80
CA SER A 130 7.31 2.36 -5.55
C SER A 130 7.26 3.62 -4.66
N GLY A 131 7.18 3.43 -3.33
CA GLY A 131 6.99 4.50 -2.36
C GLY A 131 5.52 4.79 -2.04
N LEU A 132 4.54 4.14 -2.69
CA LEU A 132 3.12 4.48 -2.64
C LEU A 132 2.61 4.79 -1.22
N VAL A 133 2.99 3.98 -0.23
CA VAL A 133 2.58 4.12 1.17
C VAL A 133 3.36 5.24 1.88
N SER A 134 4.68 5.36 1.67
CA SER A 134 5.45 6.55 2.08
C SER A 134 4.85 7.87 1.56
N LEU A 135 4.39 7.91 0.30
CA LEU A 135 3.73 9.10 -0.28
C LEU A 135 2.41 9.41 0.44
N CYS A 136 1.61 8.39 0.79
CA CYS A 136 0.41 8.59 1.60
C CYS A 136 0.75 9.17 2.99
N CYS A 137 1.82 8.71 3.65
CA CYS A 137 2.27 9.28 4.92
C CYS A 137 2.74 10.74 4.77
N LEU A 138 3.53 11.05 3.74
CA LEU A 138 3.98 12.42 3.45
C LEU A 138 2.81 13.36 3.15
N GLN A 139 1.80 12.90 2.42
CA GLN A 139 0.58 13.67 2.11
C GLN A 139 -0.32 13.84 3.34
N ALA A 140 -0.41 12.83 4.22
CA ALA A 140 -1.12 12.90 5.50
C ALA A 140 -0.38 13.74 6.58
N GLY A 141 0.76 14.35 6.23
CA GLY A 141 1.46 15.32 7.08
C GLY A 141 2.57 14.73 7.96
N ALA A 142 3.05 13.51 7.70
CA ALA A 142 4.20 12.97 8.43
C ALA A 142 5.40 13.95 8.39
N ALA A 143 6.00 14.21 9.55
CA ALA A 143 7.15 15.10 9.65
C ALA A 143 8.40 14.49 9.01
N HIS A 144 8.57 13.18 9.16
CA HIS A 144 9.67 12.43 8.57
C HIS A 144 9.28 10.99 8.25
N VAL A 145 9.76 10.46 7.12
CA VAL A 145 9.55 9.08 6.67
C VAL A 145 10.90 8.46 6.35
N VAL A 146 11.29 7.39 7.05
CA VAL A 146 12.39 6.52 6.65
C VAL A 146 11.79 5.42 5.78
N ALA A 147 12.23 5.28 4.54
CA ALA A 147 11.77 4.25 3.62
C ALA A 147 12.88 3.23 3.38
N THR A 148 12.62 1.93 3.53
CA THR A 148 13.65 0.89 3.38
C THR A 148 13.26 -0.16 2.36
N ASP A 149 14.22 -0.60 1.55
CA ASP A 149 14.01 -1.67 0.56
C ASP A 149 15.33 -2.38 0.21
N LEU A 150 15.26 -3.65 -0.20
CA LEU A 150 16.40 -4.43 -0.70
C LEU A 150 16.66 -4.20 -2.19
N ASN A 151 15.65 -3.73 -2.94
CA ASN A 151 15.77 -3.41 -4.35
C ASN A 151 16.32 -1.98 -4.52
N PRO A 152 17.52 -1.79 -5.11
CA PRO A 152 18.06 -0.46 -5.34
C PRO A 152 17.22 0.39 -6.31
N LYS A 153 16.35 -0.22 -7.13
CA LYS A 153 15.37 0.51 -7.94
C LYS A 153 14.20 1.03 -7.11
N ALA A 154 13.69 0.29 -6.13
CA ALA A 154 12.68 0.77 -5.18
C ALA A 154 13.19 2.00 -4.40
N VAL A 155 14.42 1.94 -3.90
CA VAL A 155 15.08 3.07 -3.21
C VAL A 155 15.27 4.31 -4.11
N GLN A 156 15.47 4.13 -5.42
CA GLN A 156 15.44 5.24 -6.39
C GLN A 156 14.02 5.75 -6.64
N ASN A 157 13.06 4.83 -6.73
CA ASN A 157 11.66 5.09 -7.08
C ASN A 157 10.95 5.93 -6.00
N VAL A 158 11.10 5.56 -4.72
CA VAL A 158 10.47 6.32 -3.62
C VAL A 158 11.04 7.73 -3.53
N ARG A 159 12.36 7.92 -3.73
CA ARG A 159 12.98 9.26 -3.72
C ARG A 159 12.44 10.13 -4.84
N PHE A 160 12.36 9.57 -6.06
CA PHE A 160 11.83 10.28 -7.22
C PHE A 160 10.38 10.72 -7.01
N ASN A 161 9.50 9.81 -6.59
CA ASN A 161 8.10 10.14 -6.34
C ASN A 161 7.91 11.10 -5.15
N ALA A 162 8.76 11.02 -4.12
CA ALA A 162 8.64 11.86 -2.93
C ALA A 162 9.02 13.33 -3.18
N ALA A 163 9.76 13.65 -4.24
CA ALA A 163 10.17 15.02 -4.56
C ALA A 163 8.97 15.99 -4.61
N ASP A 164 7.89 15.59 -5.28
CA ASP A 164 6.66 16.38 -5.41
C ASP A 164 5.89 16.57 -4.08
N TYR A 165 6.24 15.78 -3.06
CA TYR A 165 5.71 15.91 -1.71
C TYR A 165 6.65 16.70 -0.78
N GLY A 166 7.66 17.39 -1.31
CA GLY A 166 8.72 18.01 -0.49
C GLY A 166 9.60 16.97 0.22
N GLY A 167 9.74 15.78 -0.38
CA GLY A 167 10.45 14.63 0.17
C GLY A 167 11.93 14.88 0.43
N ASP A 168 12.57 15.81 -0.29
CA ASP A 168 13.99 16.16 -0.12
C ASP A 168 14.38 16.53 1.32
N GLN A 169 13.41 16.99 2.13
CA GLN A 169 13.60 17.32 3.54
C GLN A 169 12.90 16.35 4.51
N ARG A 170 11.97 15.53 4.02
CA ARG A 170 11.05 14.70 4.84
C ARG A 170 11.19 13.20 4.60
N LEU A 171 11.95 12.74 3.60
CA LEU A 171 12.08 11.33 3.25
C LEU A 171 13.54 10.89 3.18
N GLU A 172 13.89 9.88 3.97
CA GLU A 172 15.18 9.21 3.93
C GLU A 172 15.01 7.77 3.42
N ALA A 173 15.36 7.51 2.15
CA ALA A 173 15.35 6.15 1.63
C ALA A 173 16.68 5.42 1.86
N ARG A 174 16.65 4.20 2.41
CA ARG A 174 17.83 3.37 2.75
C ARG A 174 17.80 2.03 2.03
N LEU A 175 18.96 1.61 1.49
CA LEU A 175 19.13 0.32 0.82
C LEU A 175 19.52 -0.78 1.82
N VAL A 176 18.65 -1.78 1.95
CA VAL A 176 18.87 -2.99 2.77
C VAL A 176 19.89 -3.91 2.07
N PRO A 177 21.03 -4.26 2.72
CA PRO A 177 22.00 -5.15 2.12
C PRO A 177 21.46 -6.58 1.99
N ARG A 178 21.48 -7.17 0.78
CA ARG A 178 21.02 -8.56 0.53
C ARG A 178 21.67 -9.64 1.41
N ARG A 179 22.85 -9.37 1.98
CA ARG A 179 23.56 -10.24 2.94
C ARG A 179 22.99 -10.21 4.37
N ASN A 180 22.09 -9.29 4.66
CA ASN A 180 21.39 -9.13 5.92
C ASN A 180 20.02 -8.47 5.66
N PRO A 181 19.05 -9.21 5.08
CA PRO A 181 17.79 -8.64 4.59
C PRO A 181 16.74 -8.35 5.68
N GLY A 182 17.10 -8.48 6.96
CA GLY A 182 16.15 -8.28 8.07
C GLY A 182 15.69 -6.83 8.22
N ALA A 183 14.46 -6.66 8.73
CA ALA A 183 13.75 -5.39 8.94
C ALA A 183 14.62 -4.26 9.55
N TRP A 184 15.43 -4.59 10.55
CA TRP A 184 16.23 -3.61 11.32
C TRP A 184 17.66 -3.41 10.83
N SER A 185 18.06 -4.07 9.74
CA SER A 185 19.45 -4.11 9.24
C SER A 185 20.08 -2.74 8.92
N VAL A 186 19.24 -1.74 8.63
CA VAL A 186 19.62 -0.35 8.30
C VAL A 186 19.05 0.69 9.29
N ILE A 187 18.60 0.23 10.47
CA ILE A 187 18.01 1.07 11.52
C ILE A 187 18.93 1.10 12.73
N LYS A 188 19.46 2.28 13.09
CA LYS A 188 20.42 2.43 14.20
C LYS A 188 19.76 2.06 15.54
N PRO A 189 20.50 1.53 16.55
CA PRO A 189 19.92 1.06 17.81
C PRO A 189 19.06 2.08 18.60
N ASP A 190 19.29 3.37 18.38
CA ASP A 190 18.62 4.52 19.01
C ASP A 190 17.41 5.05 18.24
N GLU A 191 17.25 4.70 16.95
CA GLU A 191 16.09 5.13 16.16
C GLU A 191 14.79 4.51 16.68
N ARG A 192 13.76 5.36 16.82
CA ARG A 192 12.39 5.03 17.26
C ARG A 192 11.37 5.83 16.46
N PHE A 193 10.28 5.18 16.07
CA PHE A 193 9.24 5.71 15.20
C PHE A 193 7.88 5.75 15.91
N ASP A 194 7.04 6.71 15.54
CA ASP A 194 5.65 6.78 15.98
C ASP A 194 4.80 5.75 15.21
N PHE A 195 5.14 5.52 13.94
CA PHE A 195 4.56 4.48 13.10
C PHE A 195 5.63 3.63 12.41
N ILE A 196 5.47 2.31 12.43
CA ILE A 196 6.23 1.39 11.55
C ILE A 196 5.23 0.71 10.63
N ILE A 197 5.49 0.68 9.35
CA ILE A 197 4.49 0.33 8.33
C ILE A 197 5.13 -0.64 7.32
N SER A 198 4.41 -1.70 6.95
CA SER A 198 4.87 -2.62 5.90
C SER A 198 3.70 -3.32 5.21
N ASN A 199 3.80 -3.49 3.90
CA ASN A 199 3.06 -4.50 3.13
C ASN A 199 4.07 -5.54 2.61
N PRO A 200 4.53 -6.46 3.48
CA PRO A 200 5.60 -7.40 3.15
C PRO A 200 5.08 -8.56 2.29
N PRO A 201 5.98 -9.30 1.62
CA PRO A 201 5.67 -10.61 1.04
C PRO A 201 5.02 -11.55 2.08
N TRP A 202 3.97 -12.26 1.68
CA TRP A 202 3.16 -13.12 2.56
C TRP A 202 3.27 -14.63 2.23
N GLU A 203 3.89 -15.01 1.11
CA GLU A 203 4.01 -16.40 0.67
C GLU A 203 5.36 -17.02 1.08
N ASN A 204 5.33 -18.16 1.76
CA ASN A 204 6.53 -18.92 2.12
C ASN A 204 7.02 -19.79 0.94
N GLU A 205 7.59 -19.14 -0.06
CA GLU A 205 8.34 -19.81 -1.14
C GLU A 205 9.79 -19.27 -1.25
N LYS A 206 10.57 -19.82 -2.19
CA LYS A 206 11.96 -19.40 -2.43
C LYS A 206 12.06 -18.54 -3.71
N PRO A 207 12.40 -17.25 -3.61
CA PRO A 207 12.51 -16.37 -4.77
C PRO A 207 13.70 -16.73 -5.64
N LYS A 208 13.49 -16.75 -6.96
CA LYS A 208 14.51 -17.05 -7.98
C LYS A 208 15.14 -15.77 -8.55
N SER A 209 14.53 -14.61 -8.33
CA SER A 209 14.98 -13.29 -8.79
C SER A 209 14.85 -12.22 -7.70
N VAL A 210 15.36 -11.00 -7.94
CA VAL A 210 15.19 -9.87 -6.99
C VAL A 210 13.73 -9.43 -6.89
N ALA A 211 13.00 -9.41 -8.01
CA ALA A 211 11.60 -9.01 -8.03
C ALA A 211 10.71 -9.98 -7.23
N GLU A 212 11.03 -11.27 -7.23
CA GLU A 212 10.30 -12.29 -6.47
C GLU A 212 10.42 -12.13 -4.94
N PHE A 213 11.40 -11.39 -4.41
CA PHE A 213 11.42 -11.03 -2.98
C PHE A 213 10.30 -10.07 -2.57
N ALA A 214 9.55 -9.48 -3.53
CA ALA A 214 8.33 -8.74 -3.23
C ALA A 214 7.10 -9.65 -3.02
N LEU A 215 7.20 -10.94 -3.39
CA LEU A 215 6.12 -11.93 -3.27
C LEU A 215 6.42 -12.96 -2.17
N TYR A 216 7.68 -13.39 -2.06
CA TYR A 216 8.09 -14.54 -1.27
C TYR A 216 8.98 -14.17 -0.07
N ASP A 217 8.59 -14.66 1.12
CA ASP A 217 9.38 -14.61 2.37
C ASP A 217 9.78 -16.03 2.80
N PRO A 218 10.97 -16.52 2.40
CA PRO A 218 11.42 -17.88 2.72
C PRO A 218 11.47 -18.11 4.22
N ASP A 219 10.81 -19.17 4.68
CA ASP A 219 10.73 -19.57 6.08
C ASP A 219 10.18 -18.48 7.03
N PHE A 220 9.48 -17.47 6.48
CA PHE A 220 8.97 -16.28 7.18
C PHE A 220 10.06 -15.45 7.89
N LEU A 221 11.27 -15.35 7.29
CA LEU A 221 12.42 -14.67 7.89
C LEU A 221 12.26 -13.14 7.98
N LEU A 222 11.64 -12.50 6.98
CA LEU A 222 11.33 -11.07 7.04
C LEU A 222 10.25 -10.81 8.09
N LEU A 223 9.17 -11.60 8.10
CA LEU A 223 8.10 -11.56 9.11
C LEU A 223 8.66 -11.71 10.54
N ASP A 224 9.50 -12.72 10.78
CA ASP A 224 10.17 -12.92 12.07
C ASP A 224 10.96 -11.67 12.47
N SER A 225 11.76 -11.14 11.54
CA SER A 225 12.55 -9.93 11.79
C SER A 225 11.71 -8.68 11.99
N LEU A 226 10.52 -8.59 11.36
CA LEU A 226 9.59 -7.48 11.50
C LEU A 226 8.95 -7.43 12.89
N VAL A 227 8.66 -8.57 13.51
CA VAL A 227 8.05 -8.59 14.85
C VAL A 227 9.12 -8.61 15.94
N THR A 228 10.15 -9.46 15.82
CA THR A 228 11.23 -9.57 16.81
C THR A 228 12.02 -8.27 16.90
N GLY A 229 12.03 -7.63 18.06
CA GLY A 229 12.68 -6.34 18.29
C GLY A 229 11.84 -5.12 17.88
N ALA A 230 10.63 -5.26 17.33
CA ALA A 230 9.74 -4.12 17.02
C ALA A 230 9.45 -3.26 18.25
N ARG A 231 9.40 -3.88 19.43
CA ARG A 231 9.29 -3.19 20.73
C ARG A 231 10.37 -2.12 20.91
N ASP A 232 11.59 -2.42 20.52
CA ASP A 232 12.74 -1.52 20.59
C ASP A 232 12.85 -0.59 19.37
N ARG A 233 11.74 -0.43 18.62
CA ARG A 233 11.64 0.45 17.44
C ARG A 233 10.44 1.39 17.51
N LEU A 234 9.47 1.10 18.37
CA LEU A 234 8.32 1.98 18.64
C LEU A 234 8.65 3.02 19.71
N ARG A 235 8.19 4.25 19.49
CA ARG A 235 8.08 5.29 20.54
C ARG A 235 6.93 4.95 21.51
N PRO A 236 6.88 5.55 22.72
CA PRO A 236 5.71 5.44 23.59
C PRO A 236 4.42 5.86 22.86
N GLY A 237 3.40 5.00 22.86
CA GLY A 237 2.17 5.20 22.09
C GLY A 237 2.26 4.89 20.59
N GLY A 238 3.44 4.53 20.09
CA GLY A 238 3.65 4.17 18.69
C GLY A 238 3.02 2.85 18.29
N LYS A 239 2.73 2.72 16.99
CA LYS A 239 2.03 1.59 16.36
C LYS A 239 2.85 1.01 15.23
N MET A 240 2.77 -0.31 15.04
CA MET A 240 3.22 -1.00 13.84
C MET A 240 1.99 -1.48 13.08
N TRP A 241 1.90 -1.18 11.79
CA TRP A 241 0.86 -1.66 10.88
C TRP A 241 1.44 -2.59 9.83
N LEU A 242 0.86 -3.78 9.72
CA LEU A 242 1.26 -4.81 8.77
C LEU A 242 0.03 -5.24 7.96
N VAL A 243 0.22 -5.56 6.67
CA VAL A 243 -0.81 -6.23 5.86
C VAL A 243 -0.32 -7.62 5.48
N TYR A 244 -1.16 -8.65 5.69
CA TYR A 244 -0.85 -10.03 5.33
C TYR A 244 -2.04 -10.75 4.72
N GLY A 245 -1.80 -11.52 3.65
CA GLY A 245 -2.78 -12.37 2.97
C GLY A 245 -2.62 -13.86 3.28
N CYS A 246 -2.11 -14.25 4.46
CA CYS A 246 -1.85 -15.65 4.81
C CYS A 246 -2.21 -15.97 6.26
N VAL A 247 -3.00 -17.03 6.48
CA VAL A 247 -3.47 -17.45 7.82
C VAL A 247 -2.31 -17.90 8.71
N THR A 248 -1.38 -18.70 8.20
CA THR A 248 -0.18 -19.12 8.93
C THR A 248 0.70 -17.93 9.32
N ALA A 249 0.88 -16.95 8.43
CA ALA A 249 1.65 -15.74 8.69
C ALA A 249 1.02 -14.92 9.83
N ILE A 250 -0.30 -14.69 9.79
CA ILE A 250 -0.99 -13.86 10.80
C ILE A 250 -0.98 -14.53 12.18
N ARG A 251 -1.26 -15.84 12.26
CA ARG A 251 -1.15 -16.61 13.53
C ARG A 251 0.29 -16.61 14.07
N ARG A 252 1.30 -16.60 13.19
CA ARG A 252 2.71 -16.47 13.59
C ARG A 252 3.02 -15.10 14.18
N ILE A 253 2.50 -14.02 13.57
CA ILE A 253 2.63 -12.65 14.07
C ILE A 253 2.01 -12.50 15.46
N GLU A 254 0.81 -13.05 15.69
CA GLU A 254 0.15 -13.03 17.00
C GLU A 254 1.02 -13.70 18.09
N ILE A 255 1.56 -14.89 17.81
CA ILE A 255 2.44 -15.62 18.72
C ILE A 255 3.75 -14.84 18.99
N LEU A 256 4.32 -14.19 17.98
CA LEU A 256 5.54 -13.38 18.14
C LEU A 256 5.28 -12.09 18.90
N ALA A 257 4.16 -11.41 18.65
CA ALA A 257 3.76 -10.21 19.37
C ALA A 257 3.65 -10.47 20.87
N LEU A 258 3.03 -11.60 21.26
CA LEU A 258 2.96 -12.03 22.66
C LEU A 258 4.35 -12.24 23.28
N LYS A 259 5.29 -12.87 22.57
CA LYS A 259 6.68 -13.07 23.03
C LYS A 259 7.43 -11.75 23.22
N GLU A 260 7.27 -10.81 22.29
CA GLU A 260 7.83 -9.46 22.33
C GLU A 260 7.12 -8.53 23.33
N ARG A 261 6.06 -9.03 23.99
CA ARG A 261 5.19 -8.31 24.93
C ARG A 261 4.54 -7.08 24.28
N LEU A 262 4.18 -7.20 23.01
CA LEU A 262 3.39 -6.25 22.22
C LEU A 262 1.91 -6.60 22.35
N GLN A 263 1.04 -5.60 22.29
CA GLN A 263 -0.38 -5.82 22.02
C GLN A 263 -0.55 -6.13 20.53
N PHE A 264 -1.42 -7.07 20.20
CA PHE A 264 -1.82 -7.42 18.83
C PHE A 264 -3.31 -7.15 18.66
N VAL A 265 -3.69 -6.51 17.56
CA VAL A 265 -5.08 -6.23 17.19
C VAL A 265 -5.25 -6.47 15.70
N GLN A 266 -6.24 -7.28 15.32
CA GLN A 266 -6.68 -7.38 13.93
C GLN A 266 -7.58 -6.16 13.63
N LEU A 267 -7.20 -5.35 12.64
CA LEU A 267 -7.98 -4.19 12.16
C LEU A 267 -8.78 -4.58 10.90
N ASP A 268 -9.40 -5.75 10.95
CA ASP A 268 -10.19 -6.36 9.87
C ASP A 268 -11.33 -7.17 10.51
N GLU A 269 -12.52 -7.14 9.90
CA GLU A 269 -13.72 -7.78 10.45
C GLU A 269 -13.83 -9.27 10.10
N ARG A 270 -13.04 -9.77 9.14
CA ARG A 270 -13.08 -11.16 8.68
C ARG A 270 -12.51 -12.12 9.74
N SER A 271 -13.09 -13.32 9.87
CA SER A 271 -12.52 -14.38 10.71
C SER A 271 -11.39 -15.12 9.99
N LEU A 272 -10.23 -15.28 10.63
CA LEU A 272 -9.13 -16.12 10.12
C LEU A 272 -9.52 -17.59 9.94
N ASP A 273 -10.44 -18.10 10.76
CA ASP A 273 -10.88 -19.49 10.73
C ASP A 273 -11.85 -19.79 9.57
N GLU A 274 -12.38 -18.75 8.92
CA GLU A 274 -13.31 -18.83 7.79
C GLU A 274 -12.63 -18.59 6.43
N LEU A 275 -11.35 -18.19 6.44
CA LEU A 275 -10.59 -17.86 5.23
C LEU A 275 -9.75 -19.05 4.71
N PRO A 276 -9.48 -19.10 3.39
CA PRO A 276 -8.48 -20.01 2.85
C PRO A 276 -7.07 -19.61 3.33
N GLU A 277 -6.13 -20.56 3.32
CA GLU A 277 -4.76 -20.36 3.84
C GLU A 277 -4.04 -19.14 3.26
N VAL A 278 -4.26 -18.85 1.97
CA VAL A 278 -3.82 -17.63 1.28
C VAL A 278 -5.04 -16.92 0.71
N PHE A 279 -5.14 -15.62 0.93
CA PHE A 279 -6.28 -14.78 0.56
C PHE A 279 -5.85 -13.35 0.22
N LEU A 280 -6.62 -12.68 -0.65
CA LEU A 280 -6.50 -11.25 -0.93
C LEU A 280 -7.89 -10.58 -0.92
N PRO A 281 -8.00 -9.29 -0.57
CA PRO A 281 -6.92 -8.43 -0.06
C PRO A 281 -6.47 -8.86 1.34
N GLY A 282 -5.20 -8.56 1.68
CA GLY A 282 -4.64 -8.89 2.99
C GLY A 282 -5.37 -8.19 4.15
N MET A 283 -5.30 -8.79 5.33
CA MET A 283 -5.80 -8.20 6.58
C MET A 283 -4.84 -7.15 7.10
N LEU A 284 -5.38 -6.03 7.57
CA LEU A 284 -4.61 -5.03 8.31
C LEU A 284 -4.48 -5.48 9.78
N LEU A 285 -3.25 -5.45 10.29
CA LEU A 285 -2.88 -5.81 11.65
C LEU A 285 -2.24 -4.61 12.34
N GLU A 286 -2.49 -4.43 13.63
CA GLU A 286 -1.78 -3.48 14.48
C GLU A 286 -1.03 -4.19 15.61
N LEU A 287 0.25 -3.87 15.74
CA LEU A 287 1.07 -4.20 16.90
C LEU A 287 1.42 -2.91 17.64
N SER A 288 1.36 -2.88 18.97
CA SER A 288 1.71 -1.68 19.75
C SER A 288 2.34 -2.01 21.10
N LEU A 289 3.00 -1.02 21.69
CA LEU A 289 3.44 -1.13 23.08
C LEU A 289 2.21 -1.19 24.00
N PRO A 290 2.14 -2.11 24.98
CA PRO A 290 1.08 -2.08 25.98
C PRO A 290 1.02 -0.72 26.65
N ARG A 291 -0.19 -0.15 26.76
CA ARG A 291 -0.40 1.02 27.61
C ARG A 291 0.14 0.68 29.01
N ALA A 292 1.08 1.49 29.50
CA ALA A 292 1.49 1.39 30.89
C ALA A 292 0.25 1.58 31.77
N TYR A 293 0.11 0.75 32.81
CA TYR A 293 -0.99 0.83 33.76
C TYR A 293 -0.76 2.03 34.70
N THR A 294 -0.90 3.24 34.16
CA THR A 294 -0.73 4.50 34.89
C THR A 294 -1.99 4.84 35.68
N ASP A 295 -2.42 3.91 36.53
CA ASP A 295 -3.53 4.03 37.47
C ASP A 295 -3.26 3.07 38.65
N ASN A 296 -2.24 3.36 39.48
CA ASN A 296 -2.08 2.88 40.88
C ASN A 296 -0.72 3.28 41.49
N ILE A 297 -0.40 4.58 41.55
CA ILE A 297 0.49 5.15 42.58
C ILE A 297 -0.18 6.44 43.08
N ASN A 298 -1.19 6.27 43.94
CA ASN A 298 -1.81 7.35 44.71
C ASN A 298 -2.51 6.78 45.97
N PHE A 299 -1.78 5.91 46.67
CA PHE A 299 -1.98 5.60 48.08
C PHE A 299 -0.62 5.67 48.77
N ASP A 300 -0.62 5.98 50.06
CA ASP A 300 0.55 6.09 50.95
C ASP A 300 1.51 7.29 50.73
N GLN A 301 0.97 8.52 50.71
CA GLN A 301 1.63 9.72 51.30
C GLN A 301 0.61 10.71 51.90
N GLN A 302 -0.17 10.26 52.90
CA GLN A 302 -0.83 11.13 53.90
C GLN A 302 -0.85 10.44 55.27
N GLU A 303 0.28 10.49 55.97
CA GLU A 303 0.39 10.48 57.44
C GLU A 303 1.38 11.58 57.86
#